data_AF-A0A2S0KEI9-F1
#
_entry.id   AF-A0A2S0KEI9-F1
#
_cell.length_a   1.000
_cell.length_b   1.000
_cell.length_c   1.000
_cell.angle_alpha   90.00
_cell.angle_beta   90.00
_cell.angle_gamma   90.00
#
_symmetry.space_group_name_H-M   'P 1'
#
loop_
_entity.id
_entity.type
_entity.pdbx_description
1 polymer ?
#
loop_
_entity_poly.entity_id
_entity_poly.type
_entity_poly.pdbx_seq_one_letter_code
_entity_poly.pdbx_strand_id
1 'polypeptide(L)'
;MLILVVIVLLAVFVVGAIAVAVALTRSSRRVQANDGAALELYPGHDTSEVPSSWARGHDPEARLHRRMRDSLSALRRSPDFDATYLDTRVQLELAAADLDRRLIATAPLRTEQKQEFLTAADAAVQSLESVVSTMLTGRAPAPAELDVALKRLQA
;
A
#
# COMPACT_ATOMS: atom_id res chain seq x y z
N MET A 1 -56.82 -8.15 19.09
CA MET A 1 -55.71 -7.24 19.46
C MET A 1 -54.37 -7.96 19.55
N LEU A 2 -54.25 -9.07 20.30
CA LEU A 2 -52.99 -9.81 20.45
C LEU A 2 -52.32 -10.24 19.13
N ILE A 3 -53.11 -10.77 18.19
CA ILE A 3 -52.61 -11.20 16.86
C ILE A 3 -52.03 -10.02 16.06
N LEU A 4 -52.65 -8.84 16.11
CA LEU A 4 -52.19 -7.64 15.44
C LEU A 4 -50.82 -7.19 15.99
N VAL A 5 -50.66 -7.24 17.33
CA VAL A 5 -49.40 -6.88 18.01
C VAL A 5 -48.26 -7.81 17.62
N VAL A 6 -48.53 -9.12 17.51
CA VAL A 6 -47.54 -10.12 17.07
C VAL A 6 -47.09 -9.88 15.63
N ILE A 7 -48.03 -9.57 14.73
CA ILE A 7 -47.72 -9.28 13.31
C ILE A 7 -46.86 -8.02 13.19
N VAL A 8 -47.18 -6.96 13.96
CA VAL A 8 -46.40 -5.71 13.95
C VAL A 8 -44.99 -5.94 14.48
N LEU A 9 -44.83 -6.69 15.58
CA LEU A 9 -43.51 -7.03 16.13
C LEU A 9 -42.67 -7.85 15.16
N LEU A 10 -43.28 -8.82 14.47
CA LEU A 10 -42.60 -9.64 13.47
C LEU A 10 -42.15 -8.79 12.28
N ALA A 11 -43.00 -7.87 11.81
CA ALA A 11 -42.65 -6.95 10.72
C ALA A 11 -41.47 -6.03 11.07
N VAL A 12 -41.46 -5.47 12.29
CA VAL A 12 -40.35 -4.63 12.78
C VAL A 12 -39.04 -5.43 12.88
N PHE A 13 -39.11 -6.68 13.35
CA PHE A 13 -37.94 -7.55 13.46
C PHE A 13 -37.35 -7.90 12.09
N VAL A 14 -38.19 -8.21 11.10
CA VAL A 14 -37.74 -8.50 9.73
C VAL A 14 -37.10 -7.28 9.08
N VAL A 15 -37.70 -6.09 9.22
CA VAL A 15 -37.14 -4.84 8.69
C VAL A 15 -35.81 -4.50 9.37
N GLY A 16 -35.71 -4.69 10.69
CA GLY A 16 -34.46 -4.51 11.45
C GLY A 16 -33.35 -5.45 10.99
N ALA A 17 -33.66 -6.74 10.78
CA ALA A 17 -32.70 -7.74 10.32
C ALA A 17 -32.15 -7.43 8.91
N ILE A 18 -33.02 -6.98 7.99
CA ILE A 18 -32.62 -6.60 6.63
C ILE A 18 -31.72 -5.35 6.66
N ALA A 19 -32.02 -4.36 7.49
CA ALA A 19 -31.21 -3.14 7.62
C ALA A 19 -29.78 -3.45 8.12
N VAL A 20 -29.65 -4.36 9.09
CA VAL A 20 -28.34 -4.80 9.62
C VAL A 20 -27.55 -5.58 8.56
N ALA A 21 -28.19 -6.48 7.80
CA ALA A 21 -27.55 -7.23 6.73
C ALA A 21 -27.04 -6.31 5.58
N VAL A 22 -27.81 -5.29 5.22
CA VAL A 22 -27.41 -4.28 4.21
C VAL A 22 -26.28 -3.38 4.74
N ALA A 23 -26.27 -3.05 6.03
CA ALA A 23 -25.18 -2.29 6.64
C ALA A 23 -23.86 -3.08 6.69
N LEU A 24 -23.91 -4.38 7.02
CA LEU A 24 -22.74 -5.26 7.05
C LEU A 24 -22.14 -5.51 5.65
N THR A 25 -22.99 -5.58 4.61
CA THR A 25 -22.50 -5.74 3.22
C THR A 25 -21.94 -4.44 2.63
N ARG A 26 -22.43 -3.27 3.08
CA ARG A 26 -21.85 -1.97 2.70
C ARG A 26 -20.54 -1.68 3.44
N SER A 27 -20.42 -2.07 4.70
CA SER A 27 -19.16 -1.93 5.45
C SER A 27 -18.08 -2.86 4.89
N SER A 28 -18.42 -4.10 4.53
CA SER A 28 -17.44 -5.05 3.97
C SER A 28 -16.88 -4.59 2.62
N ARG A 29 -17.71 -3.98 1.76
CA ARG A 29 -17.26 -3.42 0.48
C ARG A 29 -16.37 -2.19 0.65
N ARG A 30 -16.65 -1.34 1.63
CA ARG A 30 -15.79 -0.19 1.96
C ARG A 30 -14.46 -0.64 2.54
N VAL A 31 -14.46 -1.66 3.40
CA VAL A 31 -13.23 -2.24 3.94
C VAL A 31 -12.40 -2.88 2.83
N GLN A 32 -13.01 -3.64 1.91
CA GLN A 32 -12.29 -4.23 0.77
C GLN A 32 -11.76 -3.19 -0.22
N ALA A 33 -12.53 -2.13 -0.51
CA ALA A 33 -12.05 -1.06 -1.39
C ALA A 33 -10.90 -0.26 -0.75
N ASN A 34 -10.98 -0.01 0.56
CA ASN A 34 -9.89 0.64 1.32
C ASN A 34 -8.67 -0.27 1.44
N ASP A 35 -8.87 -1.57 1.65
CA ASP A 35 -7.79 -2.55 1.71
C ASP A 35 -7.11 -2.67 0.33
N GLY A 36 -7.86 -2.65 -0.79
CA GLY A 36 -7.31 -2.64 -2.15
C GLY A 36 -6.47 -1.39 -2.46
N ALA A 37 -7.00 -0.20 -2.16
CA ALA A 37 -6.23 1.05 -2.26
C ALA A 37 -5.02 1.07 -1.32
N ALA A 38 -5.06 0.30 -0.22
CA ALA A 38 -3.94 0.19 0.69
C ALA A 38 -2.79 -0.69 0.17
N LEU A 39 -3.07 -1.58 -0.79
CA LEU A 39 -2.09 -2.45 -1.45
C LEU A 39 -1.48 -1.81 -2.71
N GLU A 40 -2.04 -0.70 -3.17
CA GLU A 40 -1.59 -0.01 -4.37
C GLU A 40 -0.35 0.84 -4.06
N LEU A 41 0.80 0.48 -4.65
CA LEU A 41 2.07 1.19 -4.46
C LEU A 41 2.03 2.61 -5.06
N TYR A 42 1.42 2.74 -6.24
CA TYR A 42 1.11 4.01 -6.90
C TYR A 42 -0.15 3.88 -7.76
N PRO A 43 -0.87 4.99 -8.05
CA PRO A 43 -2.10 4.93 -8.82
C PRO A 43 -1.95 4.23 -10.17
N GLY A 44 -2.80 3.23 -10.44
CA GLY A 44 -2.75 2.35 -11.60
C GLY A 44 -1.81 1.16 -11.47
N HIS A 45 -1.14 0.96 -10.32
CA HIS A 45 -0.28 -0.20 -10.08
C HIS A 45 -1.12 -1.46 -9.83
N ASP A 46 -0.75 -2.59 -10.45
CA ASP A 46 -1.48 -3.84 -10.25
C ASP A 46 -1.27 -4.38 -8.83
N THR A 47 -2.37 -4.53 -8.10
CA THR A 47 -2.38 -5.06 -6.73
C THR A 47 -2.69 -6.56 -6.68
N SER A 48 -2.93 -7.21 -7.82
CA SER A 48 -3.40 -8.60 -7.87
C SER A 48 -2.42 -9.60 -7.26
N GLU A 49 -1.12 -9.29 -7.34
CA GLU A 49 -0.04 -10.13 -6.82
C GLU A 49 0.23 -9.87 -5.33
N VAL A 50 -0.20 -8.72 -4.79
CA VAL A 50 0.10 -8.34 -3.41
C VAL A 50 -0.77 -9.14 -2.43
N PRO A 51 -0.19 -9.82 -1.43
CA PRO A 51 -0.98 -10.55 -0.45
C PRO A 51 -1.98 -9.64 0.28
N SER A 52 -3.26 -10.00 0.27
CA SER A 52 -4.31 -9.22 0.93
C SER A 52 -4.08 -9.01 2.44
N SER A 53 -3.33 -9.91 3.08
CA SER A 53 -2.92 -9.77 4.49
C SER A 53 -2.05 -8.55 4.73
N TRP A 54 -1.32 -8.04 3.72
CA TRP A 54 -0.39 -6.92 3.88
C TRP A 54 -1.08 -5.58 4.13
N ALA A 55 -2.35 -5.44 3.71
CA ALA A 55 -3.12 -4.22 3.91
C ALA A 55 -3.14 -3.78 5.39
N ARG A 56 -3.17 -4.76 6.31
CA ARG A 56 -3.18 -4.54 7.77
C ARG A 56 -2.18 -5.42 8.54
N GLY A 57 -1.35 -6.18 7.83
CA GLY A 57 -0.41 -7.14 8.38
C GLY A 57 0.84 -6.50 9.01
N HIS A 58 1.45 -7.22 9.95
CA HIS A 58 2.68 -6.80 10.65
C HIS A 58 3.93 -7.51 10.11
N ASP A 59 3.77 -8.30 9.04
CA ASP A 59 4.86 -8.98 8.37
C ASP A 59 5.92 -7.95 7.92
N PRO A 60 7.22 -8.30 7.98
CA PRO A 60 8.28 -7.38 7.62
C PRO A 60 8.13 -6.86 6.18
N GLU A 61 7.68 -7.70 5.25
CA GLU A 61 7.39 -7.31 3.87
C GLU A 61 6.24 -6.31 3.78
N ALA A 62 5.15 -6.56 4.50
CA ALA A 62 4.01 -5.65 4.56
C ALA A 62 4.42 -4.27 5.10
N ARG A 63 5.35 -4.23 6.05
CA ARG A 63 5.93 -2.96 6.54
C ARG A 63 6.75 -2.24 5.48
N LEU A 64 7.61 -2.96 4.74
CA LEU A 64 8.42 -2.38 3.67
C LEU A 64 7.55 -1.85 2.52
N HIS A 65 6.56 -2.63 2.08
CA HIS A 65 5.57 -2.22 1.07
C HIS A 65 4.89 -0.89 1.47
N ARG A 66 4.37 -0.79 2.69
CA ARG A 66 3.74 0.44 3.19
C ARG A 66 4.70 1.63 3.20
N ARG A 67 5.95 1.45 3.64
CA ARG A 67 6.96 2.52 3.65
C ARG A 67 7.26 3.04 2.24
N MET A 68 7.42 2.14 1.27
CA MET A 68 7.61 2.53 -0.13
C MET A 68 6.40 3.30 -0.65
N ARG A 69 5.20 2.76 -0.45
CA ARG A 69 3.94 3.41 -0.84
C ARG A 69 3.80 4.80 -0.23
N ASP A 70 4.06 4.93 1.07
CA ASP A 70 3.93 6.19 1.79
C ASP A 70 4.92 7.23 1.25
N SER A 71 6.17 6.83 1.00
CA SER A 71 7.21 7.68 0.39
C SER A 71 6.83 8.17 -1.00
N LEU A 72 6.41 7.25 -1.89
CA LEU A 72 5.98 7.61 -3.25
C LEU A 72 4.70 8.47 -3.22
N SER A 73 3.80 8.21 -2.27
CA SER A 73 2.59 9.03 -2.09
C SER A 73 2.92 10.45 -1.63
N ALA A 74 3.92 10.62 -0.76
CA ALA A 74 4.40 11.93 -0.32
C ALA A 74 4.98 12.70 -1.50
N LEU A 75 5.81 12.04 -2.32
CA LEU A 75 6.38 12.65 -3.52
C LEU A 75 5.30 13.15 -4.49
N ARG A 76 4.23 12.37 -4.72
CA ARG A 76 3.11 12.77 -5.58
C ARG A 76 2.26 13.92 -5.03
N ARG A 77 2.14 14.04 -3.70
CA ARG A 77 1.37 15.11 -3.06
C ARG A 77 2.15 16.42 -2.92
N SER A 78 3.44 16.43 -3.24
CA SER A 78 4.27 17.63 -3.13
C SER A 78 3.76 18.73 -4.07
N PRO A 79 3.43 19.93 -3.55
CA PRO A 79 2.94 21.03 -4.37
C PRO A 79 4.03 21.64 -5.28
N ASP A 80 5.30 21.49 -4.91
CA ASP A 80 6.47 21.97 -5.66
C ASP A 80 6.91 20.98 -6.75
N PHE A 81 6.06 20.00 -7.09
CA PHE A 81 6.38 19.00 -8.11
C PHE A 81 6.26 19.61 -9.52
N ASP A 82 7.35 20.24 -9.96
CA ASP A 82 7.53 20.73 -11.32
C ASP A 82 7.79 19.55 -12.29
N ALA A 83 7.48 19.74 -13.58
CA ALA A 83 7.74 18.77 -14.65
C ALA A 83 9.23 18.33 -14.70
N THR A 84 10.12 19.16 -14.15
CA THR A 84 11.55 18.91 -13.97
C THR A 84 11.88 17.60 -13.26
N TYR A 85 11.04 17.15 -12.30
CA TYR A 85 11.31 15.95 -11.49
C TYR A 85 10.46 14.74 -11.89
N LEU A 86 9.69 14.84 -12.97
CA LEU A 86 8.79 13.78 -13.41
C LEU A 86 9.54 12.50 -13.77
N ASP A 87 10.65 12.63 -14.52
CA ASP A 87 11.46 11.48 -14.93
C ASP A 87 12.05 10.75 -13.73
N THR A 88 12.65 11.48 -12.78
CA THR A 88 13.16 10.91 -11.52
C THR A 88 12.07 10.19 -10.73
N ARG A 89 10.86 10.76 -10.64
CA ARG A 89 9.74 10.09 -9.96
C ARG A 89 9.39 8.77 -10.64
N VAL A 90 9.25 8.77 -11.97
CA VAL A 90 8.90 7.56 -12.73
C VAL A 90 9.97 6.48 -12.54
N GLN A 91 11.25 6.84 -12.56
CA GLN A 91 12.34 5.89 -12.30
C GLN A 91 12.24 5.28 -10.89
N LEU A 92 11.94 6.09 -9.87
CA LEU A 92 11.75 5.61 -8.50
C LEU A 92 10.51 4.72 -8.36
N GLU A 93 9.39 5.07 -9.00
CA GLU A 93 8.15 4.27 -9.00
C GLU A 93 8.39 2.90 -9.66
N LEU A 94 9.09 2.85 -10.80
CA LEU A 94 9.42 1.60 -11.49
C LEU A 94 10.40 0.74 -10.69
N ALA A 95 11.42 1.34 -10.09
CA ALA A 95 12.40 0.62 -9.27
C ALA A 95 11.77 0.09 -7.97
N ALA A 96 10.91 0.87 -7.32
CA ALA A 96 10.15 0.43 -6.16
C ALA A 96 9.19 -0.72 -6.50
N ALA A 97 8.53 -0.67 -7.66
CA ALA A 97 7.68 -1.75 -8.15
C ALA A 97 8.45 -3.06 -8.39
N ASP A 98 9.71 -2.97 -8.81
CA ASP A 98 10.56 -4.14 -8.98
C ASP A 98 10.95 -4.76 -7.63
N LEU A 99 11.34 -3.95 -6.65
CA LEU A 99 11.57 -4.42 -5.29
C LEU A 99 10.29 -5.03 -4.67
N ASP A 100 9.13 -4.42 -4.88
CA ASP A 100 7.86 -4.91 -4.36
C ASP A 100 7.48 -6.29 -4.94
N ARG A 101 7.66 -6.49 -6.25
CA ARG A 101 7.49 -7.81 -6.89
C ARG A 101 8.38 -8.89 -6.25
N ARG A 102 9.61 -8.52 -5.87
CA ARG A 102 10.56 -9.45 -5.21
C ARG A 102 10.20 -9.70 -3.74
N LEU A 103 9.65 -8.71 -3.03
CA LEU A 103 9.06 -8.89 -1.70
C LEU A 103 7.87 -9.86 -1.77
N ILE A 104 6.99 -9.72 -2.76
CA ILE A 104 5.84 -10.61 -2.98
C ILE A 104 6.32 -12.04 -3.24
N ALA A 105 7.31 -12.21 -4.12
CA ALA A 105 7.87 -13.51 -4.45
C ALA A 105 8.52 -14.22 -3.25
N THR A 106 9.05 -13.46 -2.28
CA THR A 106 9.69 -14.00 -1.07
C THR A 106 8.72 -14.16 0.11
N ALA A 107 7.52 -13.57 0.04
CA ALA A 107 6.48 -13.68 1.06
C ALA A 107 6.20 -15.12 1.54
N PRO A 108 6.08 -16.15 0.66
CA PRO A 108 5.80 -17.52 1.10
C PRO A 108 7.01 -18.23 1.74
N LEU A 109 8.22 -17.67 1.64
CA LEU A 109 9.42 -18.28 2.21
C LEU A 109 9.44 -18.14 3.74
N ARG A 110 10.15 -19.07 4.41
CA ARG A 110 10.39 -18.99 5.85
C ARG A 110 11.31 -17.82 6.18
N THR A 111 11.11 -17.22 7.35
CA THR A 111 11.84 -16.03 7.81
C THR A 111 13.36 -16.20 7.69
N GLU A 112 13.90 -17.36 8.05
CA GLU A 112 15.35 -17.60 7.99
C GLU A 112 15.91 -17.54 6.56
N GLN A 113 15.10 -17.93 5.57
CA GLN A 113 15.51 -18.01 4.16
C GLN A 113 15.49 -16.65 3.46
N LYS A 114 14.69 -15.71 3.97
CA LYS A 114 14.52 -14.37 3.39
C LYS A 114 15.17 -13.27 4.22
N GLN A 115 15.74 -13.56 5.39
CA GLN A 115 16.29 -12.56 6.30
C GLN A 115 17.36 -11.66 5.66
N GLU A 116 18.26 -12.25 4.87
CA GLU A 116 19.29 -11.49 4.15
C GLU A 116 18.66 -10.54 3.12
N PHE A 117 17.71 -11.05 2.32
CA PHE A 117 16.95 -10.25 1.36
C PHE A 117 16.18 -9.12 2.04
N LEU A 118 15.49 -9.39 3.15
CA LEU A 118 14.73 -8.37 3.89
C LEU A 118 15.64 -7.28 4.47
N THR A 119 16.86 -7.63 4.87
CA THR A 119 17.85 -6.66 5.35
C THR A 119 18.34 -5.77 4.21
N ALA A 120 18.61 -6.34 3.04
CA ALA A 120 18.98 -5.58 1.84
C ALA A 120 17.83 -4.69 1.36
N ALA A 121 16.60 -5.21 1.35
CA ALA A 121 15.39 -4.48 0.99
C ALA A 121 15.14 -3.30 1.94
N ASP A 122 15.35 -3.47 3.25
CA ASP A 122 15.22 -2.38 4.21
C ASP A 122 16.20 -1.22 3.91
N ALA A 123 17.45 -1.54 3.59
CA ALA A 123 18.45 -0.54 3.18
C ALA A 123 18.10 0.14 1.84
N ALA A 124 17.49 -0.60 0.90
CA ALA A 124 17.01 -0.05 -0.35
C ALA A 124 15.85 0.94 -0.13
N VAL A 125 14.86 0.57 0.70
CA VAL A 125 13.74 1.44 1.08
C VAL A 125 14.25 2.67 1.82
N GLN A 126 15.24 2.54 2.71
CA GLN A 126 15.85 3.69 3.38
C GLN A 126 16.54 4.65 2.38
N SER A 127 17.17 4.12 1.33
CA SER A 127 17.78 4.94 0.28
C SER A 127 16.71 5.69 -0.54
N LEU A 128 15.60 5.02 -0.86
CA LEU A 128 14.43 5.65 -1.50
C LEU A 128 13.88 6.80 -0.63
N GLU A 129 13.69 6.56 0.66
CA GLU A 129 13.20 7.56 1.62
C GLU A 129 14.11 8.79 1.68
N SER A 130 15.44 8.61 1.63
CA SER A 130 16.41 9.70 1.58
C SER A 130 16.25 10.56 0.32
N VAL A 131 16.20 9.91 -0.85
CA VAL A 131 16.03 10.62 -2.14
C VAL A 131 14.70 11.38 -2.17
N VAL A 132 13.62 10.74 -1.74
CA VAL A 132 12.29 11.36 -1.64
C VAL A 132 12.33 12.56 -0.69
N SER A 133 12.96 12.44 0.48
CA SER A 133 13.10 13.54 1.43
C SER A 133 13.82 14.75 0.80
N THR A 134 14.92 14.52 0.08
CA THR A 134 15.63 15.58 -0.66
C THR A 134 14.71 16.26 -1.66
N MET A 135 13.95 15.49 -2.44
CA MET A 135 12.99 16.02 -3.42
C MET A 135 11.87 16.83 -2.76
N LEU A 136 11.37 16.40 -1.59
CA LEU A 136 10.34 17.11 -0.84
C LEU A 136 10.83 18.46 -0.26
N THR A 137 12.15 18.68 -0.18
CA THR A 137 12.71 20.01 0.15
C THR A 137 12.83 20.95 -1.05
N GLY A 138 12.31 20.55 -2.22
CA GLY A 138 12.40 21.33 -3.46
C GLY A 138 13.80 21.25 -4.12
N ARG A 139 14.62 20.28 -3.74
CA ARG A 139 15.97 20.09 -4.25
C ARG A 139 16.07 18.88 -5.16
N ALA A 140 16.81 19.01 -6.25
CA ALA A 140 17.20 17.86 -7.06
C ALA A 140 18.14 16.93 -6.26
N PRO A 141 17.87 15.61 -6.18
CA PRO A 141 18.81 14.68 -5.58
C PRO A 141 20.12 14.67 -6.38
N ALA A 142 21.25 14.46 -5.71
CA ALA A 142 22.52 14.34 -6.41
C ALA A 142 22.48 13.11 -7.34
N PRO A 143 23.01 13.17 -8.58
CA PRO A 143 22.97 12.04 -9.51
C PRO A 143 23.52 10.74 -8.92
N ALA A 144 24.61 10.84 -8.14
CA ALA A 144 25.20 9.70 -7.45
C ALA A 144 24.28 9.10 -6.35
N GLU A 145 23.50 9.93 -5.65
CA GLU A 145 22.55 9.46 -4.63
C GLU A 145 21.40 8.70 -5.30
N LEU A 146 20.86 9.26 -6.39
CA LEU A 146 19.82 8.65 -7.19
C LEU A 146 20.29 7.30 -7.78
N ASP A 147 21.47 7.25 -8.40
CA ASP A 147 22.04 6.03 -8.96
C ASP A 147 22.20 4.93 -7.90
N VAL A 148 22.63 5.29 -6.70
CA VAL A 148 22.79 4.35 -5.59
C VAL A 148 21.43 3.83 -5.14
N ALA A 149 20.42 4.70 -5.00
CA ALA A 149 19.07 4.29 -4.63
C ALA A 149 18.45 3.36 -5.67
N LEU A 150 18.54 3.71 -6.96
CA LEU A 150 18.03 2.90 -8.07
C LEU A 150 18.71 1.53 -8.12
N LYS A 151 20.05 1.47 -8.00
CA LYS A 151 20.79 0.21 -7.96
C LYS A 151 20.36 -0.68 -6.80
N ARG A 152 20.13 -0.12 -5.61
CA ARG A 152 19.69 -0.89 -4.44
C ARG A 152 18.25 -1.40 -4.59
N LEU A 153 17.37 -0.62 -5.21
CA LEU A 153 16.00 -1.03 -5.50
C LEU A 153 15.92 -2.12 -6.59
N GLN A 154 16.98 -2.30 -7.38
CA GLN A 154 17.07 -3.30 -8.46
C GLN A 154 17.97 -4.50 -8.12
N ALA A 155 18.83 -4.38 -7.10
CA ALA A 155 19.67 -5.47 -6.58
C ALA A 155 18.81 -6.45 -5.80
#